data_AF-A0A7C9HQJ8-F1
#
_entry.id   AF-A0A7C9HQJ8-F1
#
_cell.length_a   1.000
_cell.length_b   1.000
_cell.length_c   1.000
_cell.angle_alpha   90.00
_cell.angle_beta   90.00
_cell.angle_gamma   90.00
#
_symmetry.space_group_name_H-M   'P 1'
#
loop_
_entity.id
_entity.type
_entity.pdbx_description
1 polymer ?
#
loop_
_entity_poly.entity_id
_entity_poly.type
_entity_poly.pdbx_seq_one_letter_code
_entity_poly.pdbx_strand_id
1 'polypeptide(L)'
;MPIRMMTLCCAALLLLGISAAPPAPRTLSFTVGAAGQDIAVQPGDLLRFSLSAAAGTGYTWRALEVDPAFLTLVEKRTSSVVPAQGGVPVVGGPGPLTVYTYRVTAALKQGTTDLTVPLYFAHLPPGRAFTADVRLVQFNLIAR
;
A
#
# COMPACT_ATOMS: atom_id res chain seq x y z
N MET A 1 14.16 -78.04 -18.31
CA MET A 1 14.47 -76.60 -18.16
C MET A 1 13.69 -75.81 -19.22
N PRO A 2 12.53 -75.20 -18.90
CA PRO A 2 11.81 -74.32 -19.82
C PRO A 2 11.68 -72.86 -19.31
N ILE A 3 12.07 -71.92 -20.20
CA ILE A 3 11.40 -70.70 -20.71
C ILE A 3 10.25 -70.04 -19.88
N ARG A 4 10.37 -68.71 -19.70
CA ARG A 4 9.36 -67.59 -19.86
C ARG A 4 9.39 -66.59 -18.70
N MET A 5 9.85 -65.35 -18.93
CA MET A 5 9.07 -64.19 -19.40
C MET A 5 8.14 -63.67 -18.29
N MET A 6 8.58 -62.63 -17.57
CA MET A 6 7.74 -61.89 -16.62
C MET A 6 7.83 -60.38 -16.86
N THR A 7 6.74 -59.90 -17.45
CA THR A 7 6.21 -58.54 -17.53
C THR A 7 6.32 -57.75 -16.22
N LEU A 8 6.61 -56.45 -16.30
CA LEU A 8 5.96 -55.32 -15.59
C LEU A 8 6.76 -54.04 -15.90
N CYS A 9 6.32 -53.20 -16.84
CA CYS A 9 5.38 -52.10 -16.60
C CYS A 9 5.73 -51.27 -15.36
N CYS A 10 6.42 -50.15 -15.55
CA CYS A 10 6.05 -48.91 -14.87
C CYS A 10 6.58 -47.74 -15.69
N ALA A 11 5.72 -47.20 -16.56
CA ALA A 11 5.93 -45.90 -17.15
C ALA A 11 6.11 -44.90 -16.01
N ALA A 12 7.32 -44.38 -15.84
CA ALA A 12 7.60 -43.32 -14.90
C ALA A 12 6.98 -42.02 -15.43
N LEU A 13 5.73 -41.76 -15.05
CA LEU A 13 5.09 -40.46 -15.21
C LEU A 13 5.89 -39.44 -14.37
N LEU A 14 6.74 -38.66 -15.06
CA LEU A 14 7.33 -37.44 -14.54
C LEU A 14 6.22 -36.41 -14.32
N LEU A 15 5.60 -36.42 -13.14
CA LEU A 15 4.79 -35.31 -12.65
C LEU A 15 5.75 -34.14 -12.35
N LEU A 16 5.98 -33.28 -13.34
CA LEU A 16 6.54 -31.96 -13.12
C LEU A 16 5.53 -31.16 -12.29
N GLY A 17 5.69 -31.20 -10.97
CA GLY A 17 5.05 -30.28 -10.06
C GLY A 17 5.54 -28.87 -10.35
N ILE A 18 4.78 -28.10 -11.13
CA ILE A 18 4.95 -26.66 -11.24
C ILE A 18 4.52 -26.09 -9.89
N SER A 19 5.46 -26.01 -8.95
CA SER A 19 5.26 -25.21 -7.74
C SER A 19 5.26 -23.75 -8.20
N ALA A 20 4.07 -23.24 -8.52
CA ALA A 20 3.88 -21.80 -8.67
C ALA A 20 4.14 -21.20 -7.28
N ALA A 21 5.36 -20.73 -7.05
CA ALA A 21 5.69 -19.94 -5.88
C ALA A 21 4.66 -18.80 -5.79
N PRO A 22 4.05 -18.56 -4.61
CA PRO A 22 3.12 -17.46 -4.45
C PRO A 22 3.79 -16.16 -4.96
N PRO A 23 3.09 -15.34 -5.75
CA PRO A 23 3.65 -14.08 -6.22
C PRO A 23 4.11 -13.27 -5.00
N ALA A 24 5.37 -12.85 -5.01
CA ALA A 24 5.97 -12.11 -3.90
C ALA A 24 5.14 -10.85 -3.60
N PRO A 25 4.95 -10.47 -2.32
CA PRO A 25 4.22 -9.26 -1.97
C PRO A 25 4.85 -8.05 -2.65
N ARG A 26 4.11 -7.37 -3.54
CA ARG A 26 4.57 -6.13 -4.16
C ARG A 26 4.32 -4.96 -3.23
N THR A 27 5.28 -4.05 -3.14
CA THR A 27 5.13 -2.79 -2.43
C THR A 27 4.98 -1.65 -3.42
N LEU A 28 3.81 -1.01 -3.42
CA LEU A 28 3.52 0.16 -4.24
C LEU A 28 3.72 1.42 -3.38
N SER A 29 4.63 2.30 -3.78
CA SER A 29 4.97 3.50 -3.03
C SER A 29 4.48 4.77 -3.73
N PHE A 30 3.82 5.64 -2.98
CA PHE A 30 3.22 6.87 -3.48
C PHE A 30 3.66 8.05 -2.62
N THR A 31 3.99 9.17 -3.27
CA THR A 31 4.24 10.44 -2.59
C THR A 31 3.04 11.35 -2.84
N VAL A 32 2.51 11.94 -1.77
CA VAL A 32 1.28 12.72 -1.87
C VAL A 32 1.54 14.09 -2.50
N GLY A 33 0.92 14.29 -3.66
CA GLY A 33 1.11 15.44 -4.55
C GLY A 33 0.34 15.27 -5.87
N ALA A 34 0.23 14.04 -6.35
CA ALA A 34 -0.65 13.63 -7.44
C ALA A 34 -1.96 13.04 -6.88
N ALA A 35 -2.97 13.89 -6.69
CA ALA A 35 -4.31 13.44 -6.30
C ALA A 35 -5.03 12.79 -7.48
N GLY A 36 -6.02 11.93 -7.20
CA GLY A 36 -6.91 11.33 -8.20
C GLY A 36 -6.27 10.24 -9.05
N GLN A 37 -5.23 9.56 -8.54
CA GLN A 37 -4.58 8.46 -9.25
C GLN A 37 -5.34 7.16 -9.02
N ASP A 38 -5.53 6.41 -10.10
CA ASP A 38 -6.02 5.04 -10.06
C ASP A 38 -4.85 4.08 -9.77
N ILE A 39 -5.03 3.23 -8.76
CA ILE A 39 -4.01 2.31 -8.28
C ILE A 39 -4.55 0.89 -8.44
N ALA A 40 -3.98 0.15 -9.39
CA ALA A 40 -4.32 -1.25 -9.60
C ALA A 40 -3.72 -2.12 -8.48
N VAL A 41 -4.58 -2.69 -7.63
CA VAL A 41 -4.20 -3.47 -6.45
C VAL A 41 -4.68 -4.92 -6.54
N GLN A 42 -3.96 -5.81 -5.86
CA GLN A 42 -4.31 -7.22 -5.68
C GLN A 42 -4.12 -7.61 -4.20
N PRO A 43 -4.83 -8.65 -3.71
CA PRO A 43 -4.65 -9.13 -2.35
C PRO A 43 -3.19 -9.47 -2.06
N GLY A 44 -2.70 -9.08 -0.89
CA GLY A 44 -1.33 -9.27 -0.44
C GLY A 44 -0.39 -8.09 -0.71
N ASP A 45 -0.80 -7.12 -1.53
CA ASP A 45 -0.02 -5.92 -1.80
C ASP A 45 0.18 -5.05 -0.56
N LEU A 46 1.32 -4.35 -0.53
CA LEU A 46 1.59 -3.28 0.43
C LEU A 46 1.52 -1.92 -0.28
N LEU A 47 0.63 -1.06 0.17
CA LEU A 47 0.49 0.32 -0.30
C LEU A 47 1.16 1.26 0.69
N ARG A 48 2.21 1.97 0.26
CA ARG A 48 2.99 2.88 1.11
C ARG A 48 2.78 4.32 0.64
N PHE A 49 2.10 5.12 1.44
CA PHE A 49 1.84 6.54 1.16
C PHE A 49 2.74 7.41 2.02
N SER A 50 3.57 8.24 1.36
CA SER A 50 4.49 9.19 1.99
C SER A 50 3.91 10.61 1.88
N LEU A 51 3.59 11.20 3.03
CA LEU A 51 2.89 12.47 3.17
C LEU A 51 3.80 13.49 3.85
N SER A 52 4.38 14.42 3.09
CA SER A 52 5.22 15.49 3.64
C SER A 52 4.35 16.65 4.14
N ALA A 53 4.65 17.15 5.34
CA ALA A 53 4.10 18.40 5.85
C ALA A 53 5.15 19.52 5.80
N ALA A 54 4.73 20.78 5.97
CA ALA A 54 5.63 21.92 6.16
C ALA A 54 5.94 22.12 7.65
N ALA A 55 7.19 22.44 8.00
CA ALA A 55 7.55 22.66 9.40
C ALA A 55 6.92 23.96 9.93
N GLY A 56 6.62 24.00 11.24
CA GLY A 56 6.17 25.21 11.92
C GLY A 56 4.72 25.64 11.63
N THR A 57 3.99 24.95 10.74
CA THR A 57 2.58 25.25 10.45
C THR A 57 1.62 24.57 11.42
N GLY A 58 2.07 23.53 12.12
CA GLY A 58 1.24 22.72 13.01
C GLY A 58 0.26 21.79 12.28
N TYR A 59 0.30 21.73 10.95
CA TYR A 59 -0.57 20.85 10.18
C TYR A 59 -0.13 19.38 10.32
N THR A 60 -1.11 18.47 10.25
CA THR A 60 -0.87 17.03 10.34
C THR A 60 -1.67 16.27 9.30
N TRP A 61 -1.08 15.18 8.80
CA TRP A 61 -1.79 14.28 7.89
C TRP A 61 -2.60 13.24 8.66
N ARG A 62 -3.82 12.99 8.19
CA ARG A 62 -4.69 11.90 8.66
C ARG A 62 -5.28 11.15 7.48
N ALA A 63 -5.29 9.83 7.54
CA ALA A 63 -6.14 9.03 6.67
C ALA A 63 -7.60 9.20 7.11
N LEU A 64 -8.50 9.42 6.16
CA LEU A 64 -9.94 9.46 6.37
C LEU A 64 -10.54 8.15 5.86
N GLU A 65 -11.37 7.54 6.72
CA GLU A 65 -12.25 6.41 6.42
C GLU A 65 -11.66 5.36 5.48
N VAL A 66 -10.92 4.41 6.07
CA VAL A 66 -10.35 3.28 5.36
C VAL A 66 -11.27 2.09 5.56
N ASP A 67 -11.80 1.52 4.48
CA ASP A 67 -12.63 0.33 4.56
C ASP A 67 -11.79 -0.88 5.02
N PRO A 68 -12.02 -1.40 6.23
CA PRO A 68 -11.24 -2.50 6.78
C PRO A 68 -11.51 -3.84 6.07
N ALA A 69 -12.57 -3.94 5.25
CA ALA A 69 -12.83 -5.14 4.45
C ALA A 69 -11.75 -5.36 3.38
N PHE A 70 -11.18 -4.28 2.85
CA PHE A 70 -10.21 -4.33 1.74
C PHE A 70 -8.79 -3.97 2.17
N LEU A 71 -8.63 -3.16 3.21
CA LEU A 71 -7.35 -2.61 3.62
C LEU A 71 -7.12 -2.78 5.12
N THR A 72 -5.94 -3.27 5.48
CA THR A 72 -5.48 -3.30 6.88
C THR A 72 -4.29 -2.37 7.04
N LEU A 73 -4.35 -1.44 8.02
CA LEU A 73 -3.20 -0.61 8.36
C LEU A 73 -2.11 -1.49 8.98
N VAL A 74 -0.96 -1.57 8.33
CA VAL A 74 0.23 -2.28 8.81
C VAL A 74 1.10 -1.36 9.65
N GLU A 75 1.33 -0.14 9.16
CA GLU A 75 2.19 0.82 9.82
C GLU A 75 1.70 2.25 9.61
N LYS A 76 1.76 3.05 10.67
CA LYS A 76 1.74 4.51 10.59
C LYS A 76 2.99 5.02 11.29
N ARG A 77 3.86 5.69 10.55
CA ARG A 77 5.10 6.29 11.09
C ARG A 77 5.15 7.77 10.76
N THR A 78 5.39 8.60 11.77
CA THR A 78 5.71 10.01 11.55
C THR A 78 7.14 10.24 11.99
N SER A 79 7.98 10.72 11.07
CA SER A 79 9.36 11.08 11.33
C SER A 79 9.56 12.57 11.13
N SER A 80 10.11 13.25 12.13
CA SER A 80 10.60 14.62 11.97
C SER A 80 11.75 14.63 10.96
N VAL A 81 11.71 15.57 10.01
CA VAL A 81 12.88 15.85 9.19
C VAL A 81 13.85 16.64 10.05
N VAL A 82 14.83 15.95 10.63
CA VAL A 82 15.98 16.61 11.25
C VAL A 82 16.90 17.03 10.11
N PRO A 83 17.38 18.29 10.06
CA PRO A 83 18.42 18.65 9.10
C PRO A 83 19.58 17.66 9.24
N ALA A 84 20.08 17.14 8.12
CA ALA A 84 21.23 16.24 8.11
C ALA A 84 22.36 16.82 8.98
N GLN A 85 23.11 16.00 9.73
CA GLN A 85 24.09 16.49 10.70
C GLN A 85 24.99 17.59 10.06
N GLY A 86 24.87 18.82 10.57
CA GLY A 86 25.57 20.01 10.05
C GLY A 86 24.70 20.98 9.24
N GLY A 87 23.44 20.66 8.95
CA GLY A 87 22.48 21.58 8.32
C GLY A 87 21.94 22.59 9.33
N VAL A 88 22.00 23.87 8.99
CA VAL A 88 21.38 24.94 9.79
C VAL A 88 19.85 24.77 9.72
N PRO A 89 19.14 24.70 10.85
CA PRO A 89 17.69 24.74 10.85
C PRO A 89 17.19 26.03 10.19
N VAL A 90 16.39 25.90 9.12
CA VAL A 90 15.78 27.06 8.44
C VAL A 90 14.32 27.15 8.86
N VAL A 91 13.89 28.36 9.26
CA VAL A 91 12.47 28.65 9.51
C VAL A 91 11.67 28.39 8.23
N GLY A 92 10.62 27.60 8.32
CA GLY A 92 9.83 27.18 7.16
C GLY A 92 10.43 26.04 6.34
N GLY A 93 11.46 25.35 6.85
CA GLY A 93 12.04 24.16 6.22
C GLY A 93 11.08 22.97 6.09
N PRO A 94 11.54 21.86 5.48
CA PRO A 94 10.73 20.66 5.33
C PRO A 94 10.22 20.16 6.69
N GLY A 95 8.91 19.91 6.77
CA GLY A 95 8.25 19.42 7.97
C GLY A 95 8.30 17.91 8.07
N PRO A 96 7.58 17.34 9.06
CA PRO A 96 7.58 15.90 9.29
C PRO A 96 7.03 15.13 8.08
N LEU A 97 7.61 13.96 7.86
CA LEU A 97 7.13 12.97 6.90
C LEU A 97 6.25 11.96 7.63
N THR A 98 5.00 11.82 7.20
CA THR A 98 4.09 10.77 7.69
C THR A 98 3.95 9.68 6.64
N VAL A 99 4.22 8.44 7.01
CA VAL A 99 4.11 7.26 6.16
C VAL A 99 2.98 6.39 6.67
N TYR A 100 2.04 6.06 5.77
CA TYR A 100 1.03 5.03 6.00
C TYR A 100 1.34 3.83 5.13
N THR A 101 1.35 2.63 5.72
CA THR A 101 1.49 1.37 4.99
C THR A 101 0.24 0.54 5.22
N TYR A 102 -0.49 0.26 4.15
CA TYR A 102 -1.67 -0.61 4.16
C TYR A 102 -1.35 -1.93 3.47
N ARG A 103 -1.87 -3.04 4.00
CA ARG A 103 -1.94 -4.31 3.30
C ARG A 103 -3.31 -4.43 2.66
N VAL A 104 -3.35 -4.78 1.39
CA VAL A 104 -4.58 -5.14 0.69
C VAL A 104 -4.95 -6.56 1.11
N THR A 105 -6.09 -6.73 1.76
CA THR A 105 -6.52 -8.01 2.34
C THR A 105 -7.53 -8.76 1.49
N ALA A 106 -8.30 -8.03 0.67
CA ALA A 106 -9.31 -8.60 -0.20
C ALA A 106 -9.21 -8.05 -1.62
N ALA A 107 -9.73 -8.81 -2.57
CA ALA A 107 -9.82 -8.35 -3.96
C ALA A 107 -10.88 -7.27 -4.04
N LEU A 108 -10.64 -6.22 -4.83
CA LEU A 108 -11.62 -5.17 -5.08
C LEU A 108 -12.64 -5.64 -6.12
N LYS A 109 -13.36 -6.72 -5.81
CA LYS A 109 -14.38 -7.29 -6.68
C LYS A 109 -15.63 -7.63 -5.89
N GLN A 110 -16.79 -7.43 -6.52
CA GLN A 110 -18.08 -7.91 -6.03
C GLN A 110 -18.67 -8.83 -7.09
N GLY A 111 -18.58 -10.15 -6.85
CA GLY A 111 -18.89 -11.15 -7.88
C GLY A 111 -17.93 -11.03 -9.06
N THR A 112 -18.44 -10.67 -10.24
CA THR A 112 -17.66 -10.47 -11.47
C THR A 112 -17.33 -9.00 -11.75
N THR A 113 -17.80 -8.06 -10.93
CA THR A 113 -17.62 -6.62 -11.14
C THR A 113 -16.42 -6.09 -10.37
N ASP A 114 -15.56 -5.32 -11.05
CA ASP A 114 -14.46 -4.61 -10.41
C ASP A 114 -14.98 -3.39 -9.63
N LEU A 115 -14.50 -3.25 -8.41
CA LEU A 115 -14.83 -2.14 -7.51
C LEU A 115 -13.75 -1.08 -7.55
N THR A 116 -14.18 0.18 -7.41
CA THR A 116 -13.31 1.31 -7.13
C THR A 116 -13.49 1.74 -5.69
N VAL A 117 -12.44 1.60 -4.88
CA VAL A 117 -12.46 1.99 -3.46
C VAL A 117 -11.65 3.27 -3.28
N PRO A 118 -12.26 4.39 -2.88
CA PRO A 118 -11.53 5.63 -2.66
C PRO A 118 -10.81 5.60 -1.30
N LEU A 119 -9.56 6.06 -1.28
CA LEU A 119 -8.75 6.25 -0.09
C LEU A 119 -8.41 7.73 0.06
N TYR A 120 -8.73 8.32 1.20
CA TYR A 120 -8.60 9.75 1.43
C TYR A 120 -7.53 10.06 2.48
N PHE A 121 -6.78 11.13 2.26
CA PHE A 121 -5.89 11.75 3.24
C PHE A 121 -6.22 13.23 3.39
N ALA A 122 -6.39 13.68 4.63
CA ALA A 122 -6.60 15.07 4.97
C ALA A 122 -5.37 15.69 5.62
N HIS A 123 -4.97 16.85 5.13
CA HIS A 123 -4.01 17.73 5.78
C HIS A 123 -4.77 18.67 6.69
N LEU A 124 -4.77 18.36 7.98
CA LEU A 124 -5.57 19.05 8.98
C LEU A 124 -4.76 20.17 9.63
N PRO A 125 -5.36 21.34 9.89
CA PRO A 125 -4.73 22.43 10.61
C PRO A 125 -4.48 22.06 12.08
N PRO A 126 -3.60 22.81 12.78
CA PRO A 126 -3.42 22.66 14.22
C PRO A 126 -4.70 23.04 14.99
N GLY A 127 -5.02 22.25 16.01
CA GLY A 127 -6.13 22.53 16.92
C GLY A 127 -7.52 22.34 16.30
N ARG A 128 -8.50 23.12 16.77
CA ARG A 128 -9.89 23.16 16.23
C ARG A 128 -10.10 24.38 15.34
N ALA A 129 -9.12 24.73 14.52
CA ALA A 129 -9.25 25.87 13.62
C ALA A 129 -10.27 25.52 12.51
N PHE A 130 -11.50 26.00 12.65
CA PHE A 130 -12.57 25.83 11.66
C PHE A 130 -12.46 26.79 10.46
N THR A 131 -11.55 27.76 10.52
CA THR A 131 -11.28 28.77 9.49
C THR A 131 -10.07 28.46 8.62
N ALA A 132 -9.42 27.31 8.82
CA ALA A 132 -8.22 26.94 8.08
C ALA A 132 -8.54 25.94 6.97
N ASP A 133 -7.88 26.10 5.83
CA ASP A 133 -8.07 25.24 4.65
C ASP A 133 -7.65 23.80 4.96
N VAL A 134 -8.59 22.87 4.79
CA VAL A 134 -8.31 21.43 4.82
C VAL A 134 -8.02 20.96 3.40
N ARG A 135 -6.83 20.43 3.18
CA ARG A 135 -6.50 19.81 1.89
C ARG A 135 -6.82 18.32 1.93
N LEU A 136 -7.80 17.88 1.14
CA LEU A 136 -8.03 16.46 0.88
C LEU A 136 -7.23 15.98 -0.33
N VAL A 137 -6.74 14.75 -0.24
CA VAL A 137 -6.16 14.01 -1.36
C VAL A 137 -6.82 12.65 -1.44
N GLN A 138 -7.32 12.31 -2.63
CA GLN A 138 -7.98 11.04 -2.93
C GLN A 138 -7.07 10.17 -3.80
N PHE A 139 -7.09 8.86 -3.54
CA PHE A 139 -6.58 7.80 -4.41
C PHE A 139 -7.71 6.83 -4.69
N ASN A 140 -7.81 6.34 -5.92
CA ASN A 140 -8.78 5.33 -6.29
C ASN A 140 -8.08 3.99 -6.36
N LEU A 141 -8.47 3.03 -5.53
CA LEU A 141 -7.98 1.67 -5.66
C LEU A 141 -8.89 0.92 -6.62
N ILE A 142 -8.32 0.30 -7.63
CA ILE A 142 -9.03 -0.51 -8.64
C ILE A 142 -8.48 -1.93 -8.64
N ALA A 143 -9.31 -2.90 -9.01
CA ALA A 143 -8.84 -4.26 -9.21
C ALA A 143 -7.80 -4.33 -10.34
N ARG A 144 -6.81 -5.20 -10.17
CA ARG A 144 -5.86 -5.58 -11.21
C ARG A 144 -6.37 -6.76 -12.03
#